data_AF-A0A9D7GF61-F1
#
_entry.id   AF-A0A9D7GF61-F1
#
_cell.length_a   1.000
_cell.length_b   1.000
_cell.length_c   1.000
_cell.angle_alpha   90.00
_cell.angle_beta   90.00
_cell.angle_gamma   90.00
#
_symmetry.space_group_name_H-M   'P 1'
#
loop_
_entity.id
_entity.type
_entity.pdbx_description
1 polymer ?
#
loop_
_entity_poly.entity_id
_entity_poly.type
_entity_poly.pdbx_seq_one_letter_code
_entity_poly.pdbx_strand_id
1 'polypeptide(L)' 'MGQRCTDESQWVDQSASIGGNLAVYGNAALIDLTALSNLTSINGELYVSDNTFLPSLNGLNSIARQRYHRCT' A
#
# COMPACT_ATOMS: atom_id res chain seq x y z
N MET A 1 4.85 7.34 -36.49
CA MET A 1 5.25 8.20 -35.36
C MET A 1 4.38 7.81 -34.17
N GLY A 2 5.00 7.28 -33.12
CA GLY A 2 4.36 6.55 -32.02
C GLY A 2 3.38 7.38 -31.19
N GLN A 3 2.47 6.65 -30.53
CA GLN A 3 1.23 7.15 -29.97
C GLN A 3 1.48 8.06 -28.76
N ARG A 4 0.82 9.24 -28.79
CA ARG A 4 0.69 10.10 -27.62
C ARG A 4 -0.45 9.51 -26.78
N CYS A 5 -0.16 9.17 -25.53
CA CYS A 5 -1.15 8.81 -24.52
C CYS A 5 -2.15 9.98 -24.42
N THR A 6 -3.26 9.92 -25.17
CA THR A 6 -4.40 10.81 -25.05
C THR A 6 -5.52 10.02 -24.41
N ASP A 7 -6.01 10.58 -23.30
CA ASP A 7 -7.17 10.15 -22.54
C ASP A 7 -6.97 8.97 -21.60
N GLU A 8 -6.62 9.28 -20.35
CA GLU A 8 -7.28 8.65 -19.20
C GLU A 8 -7.67 9.75 -18.23
N SER A 9 -8.64 10.56 -18.67
CA SER A 9 -9.50 11.28 -17.74
C SER A 9 -10.11 10.26 -16.78
N GLN A 10 -10.02 10.49 -15.46
CA GLN A 10 -10.64 9.70 -14.38
C GLN A 10 -9.81 8.52 -13.83
N TRP A 11 -8.66 8.80 -13.20
CA TRP A 11 -8.25 8.00 -12.05
C TRP A 11 -8.45 8.82 -10.78
N VAL A 12 -9.61 8.65 -10.13
CA VAL A 12 -9.65 8.86 -8.69
C VAL A 12 -8.97 7.63 -8.12
N ASP A 13 -7.63 7.68 -8.04
CA ASP A 13 -6.87 6.66 -7.35
C ASP A 13 -7.30 6.76 -5.88
N GLN A 14 -8.28 5.94 -5.47
CA GLN A 14 -8.70 5.71 -4.07
C GLN A 14 -7.59 4.97 -3.30
N SER A 15 -6.34 5.26 -3.67
CA SER A 15 -5.18 4.53 -3.24
C SER A 15 -4.57 5.33 -2.10
N ALA A 16 -4.63 4.73 -0.91
CA ALA A 16 -3.98 5.31 0.23
C ALA A 16 -2.48 5.11 0.03
N SER A 17 -1.75 6.21 0.02
CA SER A 17 -0.29 6.20 0.03
C SER A 17 0.22 6.83 1.31
N ILE A 18 1.19 6.18 1.94
CA ILE A 18 1.89 6.73 3.09
C ILE A 18 3.20 7.32 2.58
N GLY A 19 3.33 8.65 2.69
CA GLY A 19 4.54 9.38 2.29
C GLY A 19 5.75 9.16 3.20
N GLY A 20 5.61 8.42 4.30
CA GLY A 20 6.66 8.12 5.27
C GLY A 20 6.70 6.65 5.67
N ASN A 21 7.18 6.40 6.90
CA ASN A 21 7.27 5.04 7.45
C ASN A 21 5.93 4.61 8.06
N LEU A 22 5.57 3.35 7.91
CA LEU A 22 4.46 2.73 8.61
C LEU A 22 5.02 1.79 9.69
N ALA A 23 4.69 2.06 10.96
CA ALA A 23 5.13 1.23 12.08
C ALA A 23 3.93 0.63 12.83
N VAL A 24 3.87 -0.69 12.86
CA VAL A 24 2.91 -1.48 13.64
C VAL A 24 3.70 -2.22 14.71
N TYR A 25 3.76 -1.63 15.90
CA TYR A 25 4.60 -2.10 16.99
C TYR A 25 3.83 -2.32 18.29
N GLY A 26 4.03 -3.46 18.95
CA GLY A 26 3.59 -3.67 20.33
C GLY A 26 2.08 -3.82 20.52
N ASN A 27 1.31 -4.13 19.47
CA ASN A 27 -0.15 -4.24 19.58
C ASN A 27 -0.57 -5.67 19.92
N ALA A 28 -0.66 -5.97 21.21
CA ALA A 28 -1.10 -7.27 21.70
C ALA A 28 -2.58 -7.58 21.38
N ALA A 29 -3.42 -6.58 21.10
CA ALA A 29 -4.83 -6.81 20.73
C ALA A 29 -5.06 -6.86 19.20
N LEU A 30 -4.01 -6.66 18.39
CA LEU A 30 -4.15 -6.57 16.94
C LEU A 30 -4.24 -7.97 16.32
N ILE A 31 -5.39 -8.30 15.74
CA ILE A 31 -5.70 -9.63 15.19
C ILE A 31 -5.65 -9.61 13.65
N ASP A 32 -5.78 -8.44 13.02
CA ASP A 32 -5.69 -8.32 11.57
C ASP A 32 -5.21 -6.92 11.12
N LEU A 33 -4.76 -6.84 9.86
CA LEU A 33 -4.37 -5.60 9.19
C LEU A 33 -5.32 -5.28 8.02
N THR A 34 -6.54 -5.80 8.03
CA THR A 34 -7.47 -5.69 6.89
C THR A 34 -7.84 -4.24 6.57
N ALA A 35 -7.81 -3.36 7.57
CA ALA A 35 -7.98 -1.92 7.42
C ALA A 35 -6.93 -1.28 6.48
N LEU A 36 -5.77 -1.92 6.29
CA LEU A 36 -4.70 -1.46 5.41
C LEU A 36 -4.80 -2.01 3.98
N SER A 37 -5.85 -2.76 3.65
CA SER A 37 -6.04 -3.37 2.32
C SER A 37 -6.14 -2.36 1.17
N ASN A 38 -6.52 -1.12 1.46
CA ASN A 38 -6.56 -0.02 0.49
C ASN A 38 -5.21 0.71 0.34
N LEU A 39 -4.19 0.33 1.11
CA LEU A 39 -2.86 0.92 1.05
C LEU A 39 -2.09 0.33 -0.14
N THR A 40 -1.75 1.17 -1.11
CA THR A 40 -1.11 0.75 -2.37
C THR A 40 0.38 1.08 -2.44
N SER A 41 0.83 2.05 -1.63
CA SER A 41 2.22 2.50 -1.62
C SER A 41 2.66 3.01 -0.24
N ILE A 42 3.89 2.66 0.13
CA ILE A 42 4.62 3.21 1.26
C ILE A 42 5.93 3.74 0.68
N ASN A 43 6.17 5.05 0.80
CA ASN A 43 7.38 5.67 0.27
C ASN A 43 8.57 5.54 1.25
N GLY A 44 8.30 5.18 2.50
CA GLY A 44 9.30 4.84 3.51
C GLY A 44 9.34 3.35 3.81
N GLU A 45 9.66 3.03 5.05
CA GLU A 45 9.82 1.66 5.54
C GLU A 45 8.56 1.16 6.27
N LEU A 46 8.30 -0.15 6.14
CA LEU A 46 7.27 -0.85 6.89
C LEU A 46 7.92 -1.62 8.03
N TYR A 47 7.56 -1.28 9.26
CA TYR A 47 7.99 -1.96 10.49
C TYR A 47 6.80 -2.71 11.10
N VAL A 48 6.90 -4.02 11.23
CA VAL A 48 5.91 -4.84 11.95
C VAL A 48 6.64 -5.73 12.94
N SER A 49 6.50 -5.43 14.23
CA SER A 49 7.16 -6.18 15.31
C SER A 49 6.36 -6.15 16.61
N ASP A 50 6.59 -7.13 17.49
CA ASP A 50 5.92 -7.26 18.80
C ASP A 50 4.37 -7.25 18.75
N ASN A 51 3.78 -7.82 17.69
CA ASN A 51 2.32 -8.03 17.60
C ASN A 51 2.00 -9.50 17.89
N THR A 52 1.95 -9.87 19.17
CA THR A 52 1.90 -11.26 19.65
C THR A 52 0.66 -12.05 19.21
N PHE A 53 -0.45 -11.36 18.93
CA PHE A 53 -1.71 -11.99 18.52
C PHE A 53 -2.03 -11.81 17.02
N LEU A 54 -1.12 -11.20 16.25
CA LEU A 54 -1.31 -11.01 14.81
C LEU A 54 -0.97 -12.33 14.09
N PRO A 55 -1.95 -13.05 13.54
CA PRO A 55 -1.74 -14.38 12.97
C PRO A 55 -1.11 -14.32 11.57
N SER A 56 -1.24 -13.19 10.88
CA SER A 56 -0.73 -13.01 9.52
C SER A 56 -0.66 -11.52 9.13
N LEU A 57 0.08 -11.23 8.07
CA LEU A 57 0.14 -9.89 7.45
C LEU A 57 -0.95 -9.67 6.39
N ASN A 58 -2.05 -10.44 6.45
CA ASN A 58 -3.18 -10.26 5.55
C ASN A 58 -3.76 -8.84 5.69
N GLY A 59 -3.94 -8.16 4.55
CA GLY A 59 -4.25 -6.72 4.49
C GLY A 59 -3.12 -5.86 3.93
N LEU A 60 -1.88 -6.38 3.88
CA LEU A 60 -0.74 -5.70 3.22
C LEU A 60 -0.50 -6.18 1.78
N ASN A 61 -1.38 -7.01 1.24
CA ASN A 61 -1.28 -7.63 -0.08
C ASN A 61 -1.34 -6.64 -1.26
N SER A 62 -1.89 -5.45 -1.03
CA SER A 62 -2.01 -4.39 -2.04
C SER A 62 -0.75 -3.52 -2.13
N ILE A 63 0.11 -3.58 -1.10
CA ILE A 63 1.38 -2.87 -1.07
C ILE A 63 2.32 -3.61 -2.03
N ALA A 64 2.91 -2.85 -2.94
CA ALA A 64 3.64 -3.33 -4.12
C ALA A 64 2.73 -3.66 -5.31
N ARG A 65 2.30 -2.61 -6.03
CA ARG A 65 2.09 -2.63 -7.50
C ARG A 65 1.83 -1.26 -8.10
N GLN A 66 2.59 -0.23 -7.73
CA GLN A 66 2.68 0.95 -8.60
C GLN A 66 3.68 0.61 -9.72
N ARG A 67 3.22 -0.13 -10.74
CA ARG A 67 3.85 -0.04 -12.05
C ARG A 67 3.57 1.38 -12.51
N TYR A 68 4.53 2.27 -12.36
CA TYR A 68 4.55 3.50 -13.13
C TYR A 68 4.13 3.11 -14.55
N HIS A 69 2.98 3.59 -15.01
CA HIS A 69 2.63 3.54 -16.42
C HIS A 69 3.66 4.40 -17.14
N ARG A 70 4.84 3.82 -17.40
CA ARG A 70 5.86 4.40 -18.27
C ARG A 70 5.29 4.30 -19.68
N CYS A 71 4.47 5.28 -20.05
CA CYS A 71 4.27 5.61 -21.46
C CYS A 71 5.68 5.76 -22.05
N THR A 72 6.04 4.86 -22.98
CA THR A 72 7.28 4.92 -23.76
C THR A 72 6.93 5.25 -25.19
#